data_AF-A0A9N9L592-F1
#
_entry.id   AF-A0A9N9L592-F1
#
_cell.length_a   1.000
_cell.length_b   1.000
_cell.length_c   1.000
_cell.angle_alpha   90.00
_cell.angle_beta   90.00
_cell.angle_gamma   90.00
#
_symmetry.space_group_name_H-M   'P 1'
#
loop_
_entity.id
_entity.type
_entity.pdbx_description
1 polymer ?
#
loop_
_entity_poly.entity_id
_entity_poly.type
_entity_poly.pdbx_seq_one_letter_code
_entity_poly.pdbx_strand_id
1 'polypeptide(L)'
;MVSDDFALAQQRLAARREARERDAQARMTAQQDASRAAQQLRQLPYPLGRLGQAGLTTWDSIKGREGTRPAFRVGQVDAELLDEELLDLLKGQVGDALKYYGSHLQDDWSAEILLALRAVLFKLTIWDHDATYGAALQNLKFTDARNKGPVLVSPSRWQKSLYGLFTVGGRYAWTKWENWLVDNDNGYDDPSPLMRKLSRLSDSISTIHSTAAFVSFLVFLVNGRYRTILDRILRLRLAPPTSQVSREVSFEYLNRQLVWHAFTEFLLFVLPLVGISRWRKWLARIWRKTKSVMNSGGEDEDTVKTGEFSFLPERTCAICYQDQNAPTSTEAEALAASSGVVGSAQTDITNPYETIPCGCIYCFVCLASRLEAEEGEGWTCLRCGEEVKECKPWNGDVIEENSKPSTSTKTVGFKEEPKKMSTIEPRAEEESSDVPNSPRGDVSSPSNASELGDEEAFDEEAEGEIEYDD
;
A
#
# COMPACT_ATOMS: atom_id res chain seq x y z
N MET A 1 5.57 25.44 -31.07
CA MET A 1 5.39 24.82 -29.74
C MET A 1 4.34 25.58 -28.93
N VAL A 2 4.57 26.78 -28.39
CA VAL A 2 3.52 27.54 -27.65
C VAL A 2 2.21 27.74 -28.45
N SER A 3 2.31 27.86 -29.77
CA SER A 3 1.16 27.97 -30.70
C SER A 3 0.16 26.82 -30.62
N ASP A 4 0.64 25.59 -30.43
CA ASP A 4 -0.10 24.39 -30.75
C ASP A 4 -0.91 23.92 -29.53
N ASP A 5 -0.33 24.07 -28.33
CA ASP A 5 -1.07 23.90 -27.08
C ASP A 5 -2.11 25.02 -26.87
N PHE A 6 -1.84 26.26 -27.29
CA PHE A 6 -2.87 27.32 -27.31
C PHE A 6 -4.04 26.96 -28.26
N ALA A 7 -3.76 26.37 -29.42
CA ALA A 7 -4.79 25.88 -30.32
C ALA A 7 -5.60 24.72 -29.72
N LEU A 8 -4.93 23.76 -29.04
CA LEU A 8 -5.59 22.67 -28.31
C LEU A 8 -6.43 23.20 -27.13
N ALA A 9 -5.94 24.20 -26.40
CA ALA A 9 -6.69 24.89 -25.35
C ALA A 9 -7.95 25.59 -25.90
N GLN A 10 -7.85 26.26 -27.05
CA GLN A 10 -9.01 26.83 -27.73
C GLN A 10 -10.01 25.76 -28.18
N GLN A 11 -9.58 24.62 -28.73
CA GLN A 11 -10.46 23.50 -29.09
C GLN A 11 -11.16 22.91 -27.85
N ARG A 12 -10.42 22.68 -26.76
CA ARG A 12 -10.97 22.27 -25.45
C ARG A 12 -12.02 23.27 -24.95
N LEU A 13 -11.80 24.58 -25.11
CA LEU A 13 -12.75 25.64 -24.75
C LEU A 13 -13.99 25.70 -25.68
N ALA A 14 -13.83 25.45 -26.98
CA ALA A 14 -14.93 25.41 -27.95
C ALA A 14 -15.85 24.21 -27.67
N ALA A 15 -15.29 23.00 -27.50
CA ALA A 15 -16.05 21.82 -27.09
C ALA A 15 -16.78 22.03 -25.75
N ARG A 16 -16.15 22.71 -24.79
CA ARG A 16 -16.77 23.14 -23.52
C ARG A 16 -17.87 24.20 -23.68
N ARG A 17 -17.98 24.91 -24.82
CA ARG A 17 -19.13 25.80 -25.13
C ARG A 17 -20.27 25.00 -25.76
N GLU A 18 -19.98 24.26 -26.83
CA GLU A 18 -20.97 23.39 -27.49
C GLU A 18 -21.64 22.41 -26.53
N ALA A 19 -20.87 21.78 -25.64
CA ALA A 19 -21.43 20.87 -24.64
C ALA A 19 -22.47 21.57 -23.75
N ARG A 20 -22.21 22.82 -23.31
CA ARG A 20 -23.16 23.62 -22.51
C ARG A 20 -24.39 24.05 -23.30
N GLU A 21 -24.25 24.33 -24.60
CA GLU A 21 -25.36 24.70 -25.47
C GLU A 21 -26.27 23.50 -25.76
N ARG A 22 -25.70 22.32 -26.05
CA ARG A 22 -26.44 21.06 -26.17
C ARG A 22 -27.16 20.71 -24.87
N ASP A 23 -26.51 20.88 -23.72
CA ASP A 23 -27.11 20.67 -22.40
C ASP A 23 -28.25 21.66 -22.11
N ALA A 24 -28.12 22.92 -22.53
CA ALA A 24 -29.17 23.94 -22.41
C ALA A 24 -30.37 23.63 -23.31
N GLN A 25 -30.14 23.20 -24.55
CA GLN A 25 -31.19 22.76 -25.48
C GLN A 25 -31.94 21.53 -24.94
N ALA A 26 -31.21 20.52 -24.44
CA ALA A 26 -31.80 19.32 -23.84
C ALA A 26 -32.63 19.63 -22.57
N ARG A 27 -32.22 20.61 -21.77
CA ARG A 27 -33.02 21.11 -20.64
C ARG A 27 -34.30 21.82 -21.11
N MET A 28 -34.25 22.56 -22.22
CA MET A 28 -35.41 23.24 -22.80
C MET A 28 -36.43 22.26 -23.39
N THR A 29 -36.00 21.22 -24.11
CA THR A 29 -36.91 20.17 -24.64
C THR A 29 -37.55 19.37 -23.50
N ALA A 30 -36.76 18.93 -22.51
CA ALA A 30 -37.29 18.25 -21.32
C ALA A 30 -38.31 19.12 -20.54
N GLN A 31 -38.08 20.44 -20.45
CA GLN A 31 -39.04 21.37 -19.82
C GLN A 31 -40.33 21.52 -20.66
N GLN A 32 -40.25 21.47 -21.99
CA GLN A 32 -41.43 21.46 -22.86
C GLN A 32 -42.23 20.16 -22.72
N ASP A 33 -41.60 18.99 -22.72
CA ASP A 33 -42.29 17.71 -22.63
C ASP A 33 -42.90 17.47 -21.23
N ALA A 34 -42.25 17.92 -20.17
CA ALA A 34 -42.85 17.97 -18.84
C ALA A 34 -44.12 18.86 -18.82
N SER A 35 -44.10 20.01 -19.51
CA SER A 35 -45.27 20.89 -19.61
C SER A 35 -46.43 20.26 -20.41
N ARG A 36 -46.13 19.47 -21.45
CA ARG A 36 -47.13 18.70 -22.23
C ARG A 36 -47.77 17.60 -21.38
N ALA A 37 -46.98 16.82 -20.64
CA ALA A 37 -47.49 15.80 -19.73
C ALA A 37 -48.39 16.39 -18.63
N ALA A 38 -47.99 17.53 -18.06
CA ALA A 38 -48.80 18.26 -17.07
C ALA A 38 -50.11 18.82 -17.66
N GLN A 39 -50.13 19.21 -18.95
CA GLN A 39 -51.36 19.59 -19.66
C GLN A 39 -52.29 18.40 -19.91
N GLN A 40 -51.75 17.25 -20.35
CA GLN A 40 -52.54 16.02 -20.55
C GLN A 40 -53.20 15.54 -19.26
N LEU A 41 -52.46 15.54 -18.14
CA LEU A 41 -52.99 15.09 -16.84
C LEU A 41 -54.06 16.03 -16.27
N ARG A 42 -54.11 17.30 -16.69
CA ARG A 42 -55.23 18.21 -16.38
C ARG A 42 -56.52 17.92 -17.15
N GLN A 43 -56.46 17.11 -18.22
CA GLN A 43 -57.64 16.68 -18.99
C GLN A 43 -58.32 15.44 -18.39
N LEU A 44 -57.71 14.80 -17.38
CA LEU A 44 -58.32 13.66 -16.68
C LEU A 44 -59.53 14.10 -15.82
N PRO A 45 -60.59 13.29 -15.76
CA PRO A 45 -61.76 13.59 -14.94
C PRO A 45 -61.43 13.66 -13.44
N TYR A 46 -62.30 14.34 -12.69
CA TYR A 46 -62.20 14.40 -11.23
C TYR A 46 -62.41 13.01 -10.59
N PRO A 47 -61.65 12.63 -9.55
CA PRO A 47 -60.61 13.38 -8.85
C PRO A 47 -59.21 13.25 -9.45
N LEU A 48 -59.02 12.37 -10.45
CA LEU A 48 -57.72 11.93 -10.95
C LEU A 48 -56.84 13.10 -11.45
N GLY A 49 -57.40 14.05 -12.20
CA GLY A 49 -56.64 15.22 -12.67
C GLY A 49 -56.08 16.09 -11.54
N ARG A 50 -56.82 16.23 -10.41
CA ARG A 50 -56.37 17.02 -9.25
C ARG A 50 -55.28 16.30 -8.47
N LEU A 51 -55.43 14.99 -8.25
CA LEU A 51 -54.43 14.17 -7.55
C LEU A 51 -53.15 14.01 -8.40
N GLY A 52 -53.30 13.81 -9.71
CA GLY A 52 -52.20 13.75 -10.67
C GLY A 52 -51.40 15.04 -10.75
N GLN A 53 -52.07 16.21 -10.82
CA GLN A 53 -51.36 17.49 -10.78
C GLN A 53 -50.64 17.69 -9.45
N ALA A 54 -51.27 17.38 -8.31
CA ALA A 54 -50.63 17.51 -7.00
C ALA A 54 -49.36 16.63 -6.91
N GLY A 55 -49.48 15.35 -7.28
CA GLY A 55 -48.38 14.39 -7.30
C GLY A 55 -47.25 14.76 -8.27
N LEU A 56 -47.57 15.34 -9.44
CA LEU A 56 -46.53 15.89 -10.31
C LEU A 56 -45.82 17.09 -9.69
N THR A 57 -46.56 18.07 -9.15
CA THR A 57 -45.92 19.27 -8.57
C THR A 57 -45.03 18.95 -7.38
N THR A 58 -45.36 17.94 -6.57
CA THR A 58 -44.45 17.44 -5.52
C THR A 58 -43.28 16.67 -6.12
N TRP A 59 -43.49 15.78 -7.09
CA TRP A 59 -42.44 15.01 -7.76
C TRP A 59 -41.42 15.87 -8.51
N ASP A 60 -41.86 16.93 -9.19
CA ASP A 60 -41.00 17.90 -9.85
C ASP A 60 -40.25 18.79 -8.85
N SER A 61 -40.87 19.12 -7.71
CA SER A 61 -40.18 19.83 -6.61
C SER A 61 -39.13 18.97 -5.91
N ILE A 62 -39.32 17.65 -5.91
CA ILE A 62 -38.36 16.63 -5.45
C ILE A 62 -37.23 16.54 -6.47
N LYS A 63 -37.50 16.05 -7.70
CA LYS A 63 -36.50 15.88 -8.79
C LYS A 63 -35.67 17.14 -9.06
N GLY A 64 -36.29 18.31 -8.93
CA GLY A 64 -35.64 19.61 -9.11
C GLY A 64 -35.21 19.89 -10.55
N ARG A 65 -34.69 21.11 -10.76
CA ARG A 65 -34.34 21.61 -12.11
C ARG A 65 -33.01 21.06 -12.67
N GLU A 66 -32.32 20.22 -11.91
CA GLU A 66 -31.06 19.57 -12.29
C GLU A 66 -31.25 18.09 -12.63
N GLY A 67 -32.45 17.53 -12.39
CA GLY A 67 -32.78 16.14 -12.63
C GLY A 67 -32.13 15.17 -11.63
N THR A 68 -32.30 13.88 -11.88
CA THR A 68 -31.82 12.82 -10.99
C THR A 68 -30.34 12.45 -11.18
N ARG A 69 -29.56 13.26 -11.92
CA ARG A 69 -28.10 13.05 -12.04
C ARG A 69 -27.47 13.26 -10.66
N PRO A 70 -26.79 12.26 -10.08
CA PRO A 70 -26.30 12.38 -8.72
C PRO A 70 -25.16 13.40 -8.65
N ALA A 71 -25.34 14.45 -7.85
CA ALA A 71 -24.22 15.03 -7.12
C ALA A 71 -23.61 13.93 -6.21
N PHE A 72 -22.39 14.13 -5.70
CA PHE A 72 -21.74 13.19 -4.76
C PHE A 72 -22.64 12.98 -3.52
N ARG A 73 -23.48 11.93 -3.52
CA ARG A 73 -24.37 11.58 -2.40
C ARG A 73 -23.61 10.85 -1.32
N VAL A 74 -22.78 9.89 -1.73
CA VAL A 74 -21.88 9.12 -0.86
C VAL A 74 -20.90 10.08 -0.18
N GLY A 75 -20.11 10.85 -0.93
CA GLY A 75 -19.21 11.86 -0.36
C GLY A 75 -19.90 12.97 0.49
N GLN A 76 -21.20 13.24 0.31
CA GLN A 76 -21.97 14.13 1.19
C GLN A 76 -22.35 13.50 2.55
N VAL A 77 -22.43 12.17 2.61
CA VAL A 77 -22.72 11.40 3.83
C VAL A 77 -21.42 10.97 4.51
N ASP A 78 -20.44 10.49 3.74
CA ASP A 78 -19.09 10.20 4.23
C ASP A 78 -18.45 11.46 4.87
N ALA A 79 -18.68 12.64 4.31
CA ALA A 79 -18.26 13.91 4.92
C ALA A 79 -18.87 14.15 6.32
N GLU A 80 -20.15 13.82 6.52
CA GLU A 80 -20.83 13.95 7.81
C GLU A 80 -20.33 12.89 8.81
N LEU A 81 -20.09 11.66 8.36
CA LEU A 81 -19.49 10.61 9.18
C LEU A 81 -18.08 11.00 9.64
N LEU A 82 -17.22 11.48 8.73
CA LEU A 82 -15.86 11.93 9.03
C LEU A 82 -15.83 13.15 9.96
N ASP A 83 -16.83 14.05 9.90
CA ASP A 83 -16.96 15.17 10.83
C ASP A 83 -17.36 14.71 12.25
N GLU A 84 -18.20 13.67 12.37
CA GLU A 84 -18.59 13.11 13.68
C GLU A 84 -17.47 12.21 14.26
N GLU A 85 -16.78 11.39 13.44
CA GLU A 85 -15.59 10.63 13.84
C GLU A 85 -14.45 11.55 14.32
N LEU A 86 -14.16 12.66 13.62
CA LEU A 86 -13.17 13.65 14.07
C LEU A 86 -13.56 14.25 15.43
N LEU A 87 -14.84 14.57 15.64
CA LEU A 87 -15.32 15.14 16.89
C LEU A 87 -15.15 14.18 18.07
N ASP A 88 -15.44 12.89 17.88
CA ASP A 88 -15.27 11.89 18.94
C ASP A 88 -13.81 11.53 19.20
N LEU A 89 -12.95 11.51 18.17
CA LEU A 89 -11.49 11.38 18.34
C LEU A 89 -10.90 12.56 19.14
N LEU A 90 -11.29 13.79 18.81
CA LEU A 90 -10.86 14.99 19.55
C LEU A 90 -11.41 14.99 20.98
N LYS A 91 -12.67 14.58 21.19
CA LYS A 91 -13.27 14.43 22.53
C LYS A 91 -12.49 13.40 23.36
N GLY A 92 -12.10 12.27 22.76
CA GLY A 92 -11.30 11.23 23.40
C GLY A 92 -9.93 11.76 23.83
N GLN A 93 -9.19 12.39 22.93
CA GLN A 93 -7.87 12.99 23.21
C GLN A 93 -7.93 14.06 24.30
N VAL A 94 -8.97 14.90 24.30
CA VAL A 94 -9.20 15.90 25.37
C VAL A 94 -9.53 15.22 26.70
N GLY A 95 -10.32 14.13 26.69
CA GLY A 95 -10.59 13.33 27.88
C GLY A 95 -9.33 12.72 28.51
N ASP A 96 -8.49 12.07 27.70
CA ASP A 96 -7.21 11.51 28.17
C ASP A 96 -6.25 12.59 28.68
N ALA A 97 -6.29 13.82 28.15
CA ALA A 97 -5.55 14.96 28.70
C ALA A 97 -6.13 15.46 30.05
N LEU A 98 -7.45 15.53 30.19
CA LEU A 98 -8.12 15.94 31.44
C LEU A 98 -7.99 14.91 32.56
N LYS A 99 -7.77 13.63 32.23
CA LYS A 99 -7.55 12.52 33.18
C LYS A 99 -6.48 12.81 34.23
N TYR A 100 -5.45 13.60 33.88
CA TYR A 100 -4.38 14.03 34.80
C TYR A 100 -4.82 15.09 35.82
N TYR A 101 -5.90 15.83 35.53
CA TYR A 101 -6.50 16.82 36.43
C TYR A 101 -7.68 16.27 37.23
N GLY A 102 -8.34 15.22 36.73
CA GLY A 102 -9.34 14.44 37.44
C GLY A 102 -10.44 13.93 36.51
N SER A 103 -10.80 12.64 36.61
CA SER A 103 -11.76 12.00 35.70
C SER A 103 -13.13 12.68 35.67
N HIS A 104 -13.65 13.13 36.83
CA HIS A 104 -14.96 13.77 36.92
C HIS A 104 -15.09 15.04 36.07
N LEU A 105 -13.99 15.79 35.85
CA LEU A 105 -13.99 17.00 35.03
C LEU A 105 -14.37 16.72 33.57
N GLN A 106 -14.06 15.53 33.05
CA GLN A 106 -14.42 15.13 31.68
C GLN A 106 -15.93 14.96 31.53
N ASP A 107 -16.60 14.40 32.53
CA ASP A 107 -18.04 14.13 32.50
C ASP A 107 -18.84 15.40 32.79
N ASP A 108 -18.50 16.12 33.87
CA ASP A 108 -19.15 17.35 34.32
C ASP A 108 -19.13 18.45 33.23
N TRP A 109 -18.00 18.60 32.53
CA TRP A 109 -17.80 19.59 31.46
C TRP A 109 -17.93 18.99 30.05
N SER A 110 -18.47 17.78 29.92
CA SER A 110 -18.57 17.07 28.63
C SER A 110 -19.30 17.87 27.54
N ALA A 111 -20.35 18.60 27.90
CA ALA A 111 -21.12 19.47 27.00
C ALA A 111 -20.33 20.74 26.61
N GLU A 112 -19.65 21.37 27.56
CA GLU A 112 -18.80 22.55 27.38
C GLU A 112 -17.56 22.25 26.52
N ILE A 113 -16.92 21.11 26.73
CA ILE A 113 -15.81 20.61 25.90
C ILE A 113 -16.29 20.40 24.46
N LEU A 114 -17.44 19.75 24.27
CA LEU A 114 -18.03 19.55 22.95
C LEU A 114 -18.49 20.87 22.29
N LEU A 115 -18.96 21.85 23.07
CA LEU A 115 -19.25 23.20 22.57
C LEU A 115 -17.97 23.89 22.08
N ALA A 116 -16.89 23.84 22.86
CA ALA A 116 -15.61 24.45 22.52
C ALA A 116 -14.99 23.81 21.27
N LEU A 117 -14.93 22.47 21.20
CA LEU A 117 -14.44 21.73 20.03
C LEU A 117 -15.25 22.07 18.77
N ARG A 118 -16.58 22.07 18.86
CA ARG A 118 -17.46 22.45 17.73
C ARG A 118 -17.32 23.92 17.33
N ALA A 119 -17.08 24.82 18.27
CA ALA A 119 -16.84 26.24 17.98
C ALA A 119 -15.49 26.46 17.27
N VAL A 120 -14.42 25.78 17.71
CA VAL A 120 -13.10 25.82 17.09
C VAL A 120 -13.15 25.24 15.67
N LEU A 121 -13.73 24.05 15.49
CA LEU A 121 -13.89 23.45 14.16
C LEU A 121 -14.77 24.32 13.25
N PHE A 122 -15.89 24.87 13.74
CA PHE A 122 -16.74 25.78 12.96
C PHE A 122 -15.98 27.03 12.49
N LYS A 123 -15.14 27.61 13.36
CA LYS A 123 -14.33 28.79 12.99
C LYS A 123 -13.29 28.42 11.93
N LEU A 124 -12.48 27.38 12.16
CA LEU A 124 -11.37 27.03 11.27
C LEU A 124 -11.84 26.46 9.92
N THR A 125 -12.97 25.75 9.88
CA THR A 125 -13.47 25.10 8.65
C THR A 125 -14.53 25.93 7.94
N ILE A 126 -15.74 26.05 8.51
CA ILE A 126 -16.90 26.64 7.83
C ILE A 126 -16.78 28.16 7.69
N TRP A 127 -16.28 28.85 8.71
CA TRP A 127 -16.14 30.31 8.65
C TRP A 127 -15.04 30.75 7.68
N ASP A 128 -13.88 30.09 7.72
CA ASP A 128 -12.69 30.50 6.94
C ASP A 128 -12.59 29.82 5.55
N HIS A 129 -12.92 28.53 5.41
CA HIS A 129 -12.64 27.72 4.21
C HIS A 129 -13.87 27.29 3.37
N ASP A 130 -15.09 27.67 3.77
CA ASP A 130 -16.36 27.29 3.13
C ASP A 130 -16.68 25.78 3.11
N ALA A 131 -16.05 24.97 3.96
CA ALA A 131 -16.29 23.53 4.06
C ALA A 131 -16.30 23.08 5.53
N THR A 132 -16.81 21.88 5.82
CA THR A 132 -16.42 21.14 7.03
C THR A 132 -15.11 20.37 6.78
N TYR A 133 -14.60 19.65 7.77
CA TYR A 133 -13.37 18.85 7.61
C TYR A 133 -13.60 17.66 6.67
N GLY A 134 -14.63 16.85 6.94
CA GLY A 134 -15.01 15.73 6.09
C GLY A 134 -15.44 16.19 4.69
N ALA A 135 -16.07 17.35 4.56
CA ALA A 135 -16.39 17.93 3.26
C ALA A 135 -15.13 18.33 2.48
N ALA A 136 -14.12 18.92 3.14
CA ALA A 136 -12.85 19.27 2.50
C ALA A 136 -12.10 18.02 2.01
N LEU A 137 -12.03 16.95 2.81
CA LEU A 137 -11.46 15.65 2.41
C LEU A 137 -12.18 15.05 1.20
N GLN A 138 -13.51 15.18 1.12
CA GLN A 138 -14.32 14.72 -0.01
C GLN A 138 -14.32 15.70 -1.21
N ASN A 139 -13.53 16.77 -1.16
CA ASN A 139 -13.46 17.86 -2.13
C ASN A 139 -14.85 18.49 -2.43
N LEU A 140 -15.57 18.85 -1.37
CA LEU A 140 -16.88 19.49 -1.39
C LEU A 140 -16.85 20.80 -0.58
N LYS A 141 -17.53 21.85 -1.07
CA LYS A 141 -17.72 23.13 -0.37
C LYS A 141 -19.20 23.48 -0.25
N PHE A 142 -19.54 24.28 0.76
CA PHE A 142 -20.84 24.91 0.89
C PHE A 142 -21.02 25.99 -0.18
N THR A 143 -22.24 26.07 -0.72
CA THR A 143 -22.63 27.00 -1.78
C THR A 143 -24.06 27.50 -1.53
N ASP A 144 -24.36 28.75 -1.88
CA ASP A 144 -25.72 29.27 -1.71
C ASP A 144 -26.66 28.80 -2.84
N ALA A 145 -27.54 27.85 -2.52
CA ALA A 145 -28.46 27.22 -3.46
C ALA A 145 -29.61 28.13 -3.94
N ARG A 146 -29.66 29.39 -3.48
CA ARG A 146 -30.56 30.44 -3.98
C ARG A 146 -30.15 30.89 -5.40
N ASN A 147 -28.85 31.00 -5.64
CA ASN A 147 -28.28 31.38 -6.93
C ASN A 147 -28.30 30.17 -7.87
N LYS A 148 -28.95 30.34 -9.04
CA LYS A 148 -29.14 29.26 -10.04
C LYS A 148 -28.21 29.42 -11.25
N GLY A 149 -27.07 30.08 -11.06
CA GLY A 149 -26.07 30.28 -12.09
C GLY A 149 -25.23 29.02 -12.35
N PRO A 150 -24.43 29.02 -13.44
CA PRO A 150 -23.46 27.95 -13.71
C PRO A 150 -22.20 28.08 -12.85
N VAL A 151 -21.98 29.25 -12.22
CA VAL A 151 -20.88 29.51 -11.27
C VAL A 151 -21.41 29.29 -9.85
N LEU A 152 -20.65 28.57 -9.04
CA LEU A 152 -20.94 28.37 -7.62
C LEU A 152 -20.64 29.65 -6.83
N VAL A 153 -21.54 30.03 -5.93
CA VAL A 153 -21.39 31.24 -5.10
C VAL A 153 -21.20 30.82 -3.64
N SER A 154 -20.20 31.38 -2.96
CA SER A 154 -19.91 31.13 -1.56
C SER A 154 -21.07 31.57 -0.65
N PRO A 155 -21.29 30.90 0.49
CA PRO A 155 -22.42 31.16 1.37
C PRO A 155 -22.30 32.51 2.09
N SER A 156 -23.43 33.21 2.23
CA SER A 156 -23.48 34.50 2.93
C SER A 156 -22.99 34.37 4.39
N ARG A 157 -22.31 35.40 4.91
CA ARG A 157 -21.91 35.48 6.33
C ARG A 157 -23.08 35.21 7.29
N TRP A 158 -24.30 35.62 6.92
CA TRP A 158 -25.52 35.31 7.69
C TRP A 158 -25.93 33.83 7.62
N GLN A 159 -25.75 33.15 6.48
CA GLN A 159 -25.97 31.71 6.37
C GLN A 159 -24.93 30.93 7.17
N LYS A 160 -23.65 31.33 7.12
CA LYS A 160 -22.58 30.76 7.97
C LYS A 160 -22.91 30.91 9.45
N SER A 161 -23.18 32.14 9.89
CA SER A 161 -23.49 32.47 11.28
C SER A 161 -24.70 31.68 11.80
N LEU A 162 -25.79 31.61 11.03
CA LEU A 162 -26.99 30.89 11.43
C LEU A 162 -26.81 29.36 11.41
N TYR A 163 -26.02 28.83 10.46
CA TYR A 163 -25.63 27.41 10.45
C TYR A 163 -24.79 27.04 11.68
N GLY A 164 -23.79 27.87 12.05
CA GLY A 164 -22.99 27.67 13.25
C GLY A 164 -23.81 27.81 14.53
N LEU A 165 -24.71 28.80 14.60
CA LEU A 165 -25.60 28.98 15.74
C LEU A 165 -26.47 27.73 15.99
N PHE A 166 -26.99 27.08 14.95
CA PHE A 166 -27.77 25.84 15.12
C PHE A 166 -26.91 24.60 15.34
N THR A 167 -25.78 24.43 14.64
CA THR A 167 -24.96 23.20 14.75
C THR A 167 -24.04 23.16 15.99
N VAL A 168 -23.54 24.32 16.42
CA VAL A 168 -22.69 24.47 17.61
C VAL A 168 -23.57 24.81 18.83
N GLY A 169 -24.23 25.97 18.79
CA GLY A 169 -25.03 26.49 19.91
C GLY A 169 -26.31 25.69 20.14
N GLY A 170 -27.03 25.33 19.08
CA GLY A 170 -28.29 24.59 19.15
C GLY A 170 -28.13 23.18 19.71
N ARG A 171 -27.08 22.44 19.32
CA ARG A 171 -26.78 21.13 19.90
C ARG A 171 -26.39 21.24 21.39
N TYR A 172 -25.57 22.23 21.78
CA TYR A 172 -25.24 22.47 23.20
C TYR A 172 -26.48 22.84 24.04
N ALA A 173 -27.29 23.79 23.55
CA ALA A 173 -28.52 24.22 24.21
C ALA A 173 -29.52 23.06 24.38
N TRP A 174 -29.64 22.18 23.37
CA TRP A 174 -30.43 20.97 23.49
C TRP A 174 -29.89 20.03 24.56
N THR A 175 -28.57 19.73 24.59
CA THR A 175 -27.99 18.87 25.63
C THR A 175 -28.14 19.43 27.04
N LYS A 176 -28.01 20.75 27.24
CA LYS A 176 -28.25 21.36 28.57
C LYS A 176 -29.73 21.39 28.95
N TRP A 177 -30.64 21.53 27.98
CA TRP A 177 -32.08 21.40 28.21
C TRP A 177 -32.48 19.97 28.59
N GLU A 178 -31.92 18.98 27.90
CA GLU A 178 -32.18 17.56 28.15
C GLU A 178 -31.60 17.10 29.50
N ASN A 179 -30.37 17.51 29.84
CA ASN A 179 -29.81 17.29 31.18
C ASN A 179 -30.66 17.96 32.27
N TRP A 180 -31.02 19.24 32.12
CA TRP A 180 -31.87 19.95 33.09
C TRP A 180 -33.24 19.31 33.28
N LEU A 181 -33.82 18.74 32.21
CA LEU A 181 -35.07 18.00 32.26
C LEU A 181 -34.94 16.72 33.13
N VAL A 182 -33.82 16.01 33.00
CA VAL A 182 -33.49 14.80 33.79
C VAL A 182 -33.14 15.17 35.24
N ASP A 183 -32.29 16.18 35.47
CA ASP A 183 -31.86 16.65 36.79
C ASP A 183 -33.04 17.12 37.67
N ASN A 184 -34.16 17.51 37.05
CA ASN A 184 -35.37 17.95 37.74
C ASN A 184 -36.46 16.84 37.80
N ASP A 185 -36.31 15.70 37.11
CA ASP A 185 -37.23 14.57 37.18
C ASP A 185 -36.70 13.50 38.16
N ASN A 186 -36.72 13.85 39.45
CA ASN A 186 -36.09 13.09 40.57
C ASN A 186 -36.57 11.63 40.76
N GLY A 187 -37.52 11.13 39.96
CA GLY A 187 -37.97 9.72 39.92
C GLY A 187 -38.77 9.21 41.13
N TYR A 188 -38.56 9.78 42.33
CA TYR A 188 -39.25 9.43 43.57
C TYR A 188 -40.48 10.29 43.86
N ASP A 189 -40.49 11.55 43.41
CA ASP A 189 -41.61 12.49 43.55
C ASP A 189 -42.45 12.54 42.27
N ASP A 190 -43.75 12.76 42.42
CA ASP A 190 -44.71 12.81 41.31
C ASP A 190 -44.52 14.12 40.50
N PRO A 191 -43.95 14.11 39.27
CA PRO A 191 -43.35 15.30 38.67
C PRO A 191 -44.34 16.44 38.41
N SER A 192 -43.87 17.69 38.48
CA SER A 192 -44.77 18.85 38.42
C SER A 192 -45.62 18.89 37.13
N PRO A 193 -46.86 19.43 37.17
CA PRO A 193 -47.74 19.48 35.99
C PRO A 193 -47.24 20.43 34.89
N LEU A 194 -46.17 21.20 35.15
CA LEU A 194 -45.41 21.92 34.14
C LEU A 194 -44.29 21.04 33.58
N MET A 195 -43.53 20.34 34.42
CA MET A 195 -42.45 19.44 33.97
C MET A 195 -42.98 18.34 33.04
N ARG A 196 -44.10 17.69 33.39
CA ARG A 196 -44.78 16.71 32.52
C ARG A 196 -45.32 17.28 31.21
N LYS A 197 -45.40 18.61 31.06
CA LYS A 197 -45.70 19.28 29.77
C LYS A 197 -44.42 19.60 29.01
N LEU A 198 -43.35 20.00 29.70
CA LEU A 198 -42.04 20.27 29.09
C LEU A 198 -41.39 19.00 28.54
N SER A 199 -41.44 17.86 29.26
CA SER A 199 -40.95 16.58 28.73
C SER A 199 -41.73 16.19 27.47
N ARG A 200 -43.06 16.14 27.53
CA ARG A 200 -43.92 15.83 26.38
C ARG A 200 -43.72 16.77 25.19
N LEU A 201 -43.40 18.04 25.43
CA LEU A 201 -43.03 18.99 24.39
C LEU A 201 -41.68 18.62 23.77
N SER A 202 -40.68 18.29 24.59
CA SER A 202 -39.37 17.79 24.17
C SER A 202 -39.50 16.52 23.32
N ASP A 203 -40.27 15.54 23.80
CA ASP A 203 -40.57 14.27 23.11
C ASP A 203 -41.27 14.52 21.77
N SER A 204 -42.24 15.44 21.76
CA SER A 204 -42.96 15.84 20.53
C SER A 204 -42.04 16.54 19.54
N ILE A 205 -41.15 17.43 20.00
CA ILE A 205 -40.16 18.12 19.16
C ILE A 205 -39.15 17.11 18.61
N SER A 206 -38.64 16.20 19.42
CA SER A 206 -37.69 15.15 19.02
C SER A 206 -38.28 14.18 18.01
N THR A 207 -39.50 13.70 18.23
CA THR A 207 -40.21 12.80 17.29
C THR A 207 -40.61 13.49 15.99
N ILE A 208 -41.07 14.74 16.04
CA ILE A 208 -41.35 15.56 14.84
C ILE A 208 -40.04 15.82 14.07
N HIS A 209 -38.96 16.21 14.75
CA HIS A 209 -37.66 16.43 14.14
C HIS A 209 -37.12 15.16 13.48
N SER A 210 -37.16 14.03 14.18
CA SER A 210 -36.70 12.73 13.66
C SER A 210 -37.51 12.27 12.44
N THR A 211 -38.84 12.45 12.48
CA THR A 211 -39.73 12.15 11.33
C THR A 211 -39.42 13.07 10.15
N ALA A 212 -39.24 14.37 10.40
CA ALA A 212 -38.87 15.35 9.38
C ALA A 212 -37.45 15.10 8.83
N ALA A 213 -36.52 14.61 9.65
CA ALA A 213 -35.16 14.26 9.25
C ALA A 213 -35.15 13.01 8.36
N PHE A 214 -35.90 11.97 8.73
CA PHE A 214 -36.08 10.77 7.91
C PHE A 214 -36.71 11.10 6.55
N VAL A 215 -37.81 11.87 6.52
CA VAL A 215 -38.43 12.33 5.26
C VAL A 215 -37.48 13.26 4.48
N SER A 216 -36.68 14.09 5.16
CA SER A 216 -35.64 14.89 4.54
C SER A 216 -34.59 14.01 3.87
N PHE A 217 -34.13 12.96 4.54
CA PHE A 217 -33.12 12.02 4.08
C PHE A 217 -33.63 11.16 2.91
N LEU A 218 -34.88 10.68 2.92
CA LEU A 218 -35.47 10.01 1.75
C LEU A 218 -35.50 10.93 0.51
N VAL A 219 -35.85 12.21 0.68
CA VAL A 219 -35.78 13.22 -0.39
C VAL A 219 -34.32 13.53 -0.79
N PHE A 220 -33.36 13.39 0.12
CA PHE A 220 -31.93 13.47 -0.21
C PHE A 220 -31.47 12.27 -1.05
N LEU A 221 -31.84 11.04 -0.69
CA LEU A 221 -31.45 9.83 -1.44
C LEU A 221 -31.88 9.87 -2.91
N VAL A 222 -33.04 10.46 -3.22
CA VAL A 222 -33.53 10.62 -4.62
C VAL A 222 -32.77 11.71 -5.39
N ASN A 223 -32.36 12.79 -4.73
CA ASN A 223 -31.92 14.03 -5.40
C ASN A 223 -30.45 14.42 -5.13
N GLY A 224 -30.00 14.35 -3.88
CA GLY A 224 -28.62 14.64 -3.46
C GLY A 224 -28.27 16.12 -3.29
N ARG A 225 -29.25 16.98 -2.96
CA ARG A 225 -29.06 18.44 -2.86
C ARG A 225 -28.87 18.99 -1.44
N TYR A 226 -29.58 18.44 -0.46
CA TYR A 226 -29.60 18.91 0.93
C TYR A 226 -29.60 17.69 1.86
N ARG A 227 -28.49 17.44 2.58
CA ARG A 227 -28.36 16.31 3.50
C ARG A 227 -29.24 16.48 4.75
N THR A 228 -29.09 17.59 5.49
CA THR A 228 -29.89 17.86 6.70
C THR A 228 -31.13 18.73 6.45
N ILE A 229 -31.98 18.85 7.47
CA ILE A 229 -33.06 19.85 7.51
C ILE A 229 -32.48 21.28 7.53
N LEU A 230 -31.37 21.50 8.26
CA LEU A 230 -30.74 22.83 8.40
C LEU A 230 -30.25 23.35 7.03
N ASP A 231 -29.59 22.49 6.25
CA ASP A 231 -29.16 22.82 4.88
C ASP A 231 -30.34 23.25 4.00
N ARG A 232 -31.47 22.53 4.12
CA ARG A 232 -32.71 22.78 3.38
C ARG A 232 -33.39 24.09 3.76
N ILE A 233 -33.38 24.45 5.06
CA ILE A 233 -33.93 25.71 5.58
C ILE A 233 -33.06 26.89 5.14
N LEU A 234 -31.74 26.80 5.36
CA LEU A 234 -30.79 27.88 5.05
C LEU A 234 -30.52 28.03 3.54
N ARG A 235 -30.84 26.98 2.77
CA ARG A 235 -30.53 26.76 1.36
C ARG A 235 -29.03 26.70 1.09
N LEU A 236 -28.30 26.05 1.99
CA LEU A 236 -26.90 25.68 1.80
C LEU A 236 -26.84 24.36 1.04
N ARG A 237 -25.99 24.27 0.01
CA ARG A 237 -25.73 23.04 -0.73
C ARG A 237 -24.25 22.70 -0.61
N LEU A 238 -23.94 21.44 -0.30
CA LEU A 238 -22.60 20.89 -0.49
C LEU A 238 -22.42 20.51 -1.97
N ALA A 239 -21.39 21.04 -2.62
CA ALA A 239 -21.09 20.81 -4.02
C ALA A 239 -19.56 20.74 -4.25
N PRO A 240 -19.07 19.93 -5.20
CA PRO A 240 -17.66 19.98 -5.57
C PRO A 240 -17.33 21.34 -6.20
N PRO A 241 -16.20 21.97 -5.84
CA PRO A 241 -15.87 23.31 -6.31
C PRO A 241 -15.59 23.35 -7.83
N THR A 242 -15.18 22.22 -8.40
CA THR A 242 -15.03 22.03 -9.85
C THR A 242 -15.95 20.91 -10.34
N SER A 243 -16.54 21.06 -11.52
CA SER A 243 -17.55 20.15 -12.05
C SER A 243 -16.99 18.92 -12.79
N GLN A 244 -15.68 18.67 -12.69
CA GLN A 244 -14.96 17.67 -13.50
C GLN A 244 -14.13 16.65 -12.70
N VAL A 245 -14.17 16.64 -11.37
CA VAL A 245 -13.58 15.53 -10.59
C VAL A 245 -14.48 14.31 -10.68
N SER A 246 -14.29 13.50 -11.73
CA SER A 246 -14.64 12.09 -11.68
C SER A 246 -13.80 11.44 -10.57
N ARG A 247 -14.45 10.87 -9.56
CA ARG A 247 -13.75 10.14 -8.50
C ARG A 247 -13.03 8.95 -9.11
N GLU A 248 -11.74 9.08 -9.35
CA GLU A 248 -10.85 7.94 -9.39
C GLU A 248 -10.99 7.21 -8.06
N VAL A 249 -11.35 5.93 -8.13
CA VAL A 249 -11.32 5.08 -6.94
C VAL A 249 -9.84 4.84 -6.68
N SER A 250 -9.35 5.28 -5.52
CA SER A 250 -7.95 5.13 -5.12
C SER A 250 -7.63 3.66 -4.86
N PHE A 251 -7.43 2.91 -5.94
CA PHE A 251 -7.10 1.48 -5.94
C PHE A 251 -5.77 1.19 -5.26
N GLU A 252 -4.97 2.20 -4.92
CA GLU A 252 -3.68 2.06 -4.26
C GLU A 252 -3.71 1.09 -3.06
N TYR A 253 -4.68 1.20 -2.15
CA TYR A 253 -4.74 0.30 -0.99
C TYR A 253 -5.06 -1.15 -1.39
N LEU A 254 -5.99 -1.34 -2.34
CA LEU A 254 -6.35 -2.65 -2.89
C LEU A 254 -5.16 -3.27 -3.66
N ASN A 255 -4.45 -2.47 -4.45
CA ASN A 255 -3.29 -2.87 -5.22
C ASN A 255 -2.12 -3.23 -4.29
N ARG A 256 -1.87 -2.44 -3.24
CA ARG A 256 -0.92 -2.76 -2.16
C ARG A 256 -1.28 -4.10 -1.51
N GLN A 257 -2.55 -4.33 -1.14
CA GLN A 257 -3.00 -5.60 -0.57
C GLN A 257 -2.82 -6.78 -1.54
N LEU A 258 -3.20 -6.63 -2.80
CA LEU A 258 -3.08 -7.66 -3.84
C LEU A 258 -1.61 -8.03 -4.09
N VAL A 259 -0.74 -7.02 -4.21
CA VAL A 259 0.72 -7.23 -4.34
C VAL A 259 1.29 -7.94 -3.12
N TRP A 260 0.94 -7.52 -1.90
CA TRP A 260 1.42 -8.20 -0.69
C TRP A 260 0.94 -9.65 -0.59
N HIS A 261 -0.31 -9.93 -0.93
CA HIS A 261 -0.87 -11.29 -0.87
C HIS A 261 -0.28 -12.20 -1.96
N ALA A 262 -0.08 -11.69 -3.18
CA ALA A 262 0.60 -12.43 -4.24
C ALA A 262 2.09 -12.65 -3.91
N PHE A 263 2.74 -11.69 -3.26
CA PHE A 263 4.13 -11.80 -2.83
C PHE A 263 4.33 -12.84 -1.72
N THR A 264 3.44 -12.90 -0.71
CA THR A 264 3.52 -13.92 0.34
C THR A 264 3.18 -15.31 -0.20
N GLU A 265 2.21 -15.45 -1.10
CA GLU A 265 1.90 -16.69 -1.79
C GLU A 265 3.07 -17.20 -2.63
N PHE A 266 3.68 -16.33 -3.45
CA PHE A 266 4.91 -16.62 -4.19
C PHE A 266 6.06 -17.03 -3.26
N LEU A 267 6.27 -16.31 -2.15
CA LEU A 267 7.30 -16.62 -1.17
C LEU A 267 7.07 -17.98 -0.50
N LEU A 268 5.83 -18.38 -0.23
CA LEU A 268 5.50 -19.70 0.30
C LEU A 268 5.80 -20.85 -0.67
N PHE A 269 5.76 -20.61 -1.99
CA PHE A 269 6.20 -21.58 -3.00
C PHE A 269 7.72 -21.59 -3.20
N VAL A 270 8.38 -20.43 -3.09
CA VAL A 270 9.84 -20.29 -3.31
C VAL A 270 10.66 -20.71 -2.08
N LEU A 271 10.22 -20.39 -0.86
CA LEU A 271 10.97 -20.65 0.38
C LEU A 271 11.29 -22.16 0.61
N PRO A 272 10.42 -23.13 0.29
CA PRO A 272 10.75 -24.55 0.35
C PRO A 272 11.77 -25.01 -0.71
N LEU A 273 11.78 -24.37 -1.89
CA LEU A 273 12.74 -24.66 -2.96
C LEU A 273 14.11 -24.01 -2.68
N VAL A 274 14.10 -22.88 -1.99
CA VAL A 274 15.27 -22.14 -1.51
C VAL A 274 15.82 -22.80 -0.25
N GLY A 275 16.59 -23.87 -0.45
CA GLY A 275 17.25 -24.60 0.63
C GLY A 275 18.05 -23.69 1.56
N ILE A 276 17.58 -23.56 2.80
CA ILE A 276 18.04 -22.59 3.82
C ILE A 276 19.56 -22.66 4.04
N SER A 277 20.16 -23.85 3.92
CA SER A 277 21.60 -24.08 3.98
C SER A 277 22.39 -23.33 2.89
N ARG A 278 21.92 -23.36 1.64
CA ARG A 278 22.57 -22.71 0.49
C ARG A 278 22.54 -21.19 0.63
N TRP A 279 21.38 -20.62 0.98
CA TRP A 279 21.25 -19.17 1.18
C TRP A 279 22.03 -18.67 2.40
N ARG A 280 22.08 -19.43 3.50
CA ARG A 280 22.95 -19.09 4.63
C ARG A 280 24.43 -19.04 4.24
N LYS A 281 24.92 -20.00 3.44
CA LYS A 281 26.30 -19.98 2.89
C LYS A 281 26.53 -18.81 1.92
N TRP A 282 25.56 -18.50 1.06
CA TRP A 282 25.67 -17.37 0.10
C TRP A 282 25.70 -16.01 0.81
N LEU A 283 24.80 -15.76 1.75
CA LEU A 283 24.80 -14.55 2.57
C LEU A 283 26.08 -14.44 3.42
N ALA A 284 26.58 -15.55 3.98
CA ALA A 284 27.84 -15.56 4.71
C ALA A 284 29.07 -15.26 3.81
N ARG A 285 29.07 -15.71 2.54
CA ARG A 285 30.09 -15.33 1.56
C ARG A 285 30.02 -13.84 1.20
N ILE A 286 28.83 -13.30 0.97
CA ILE A 286 28.64 -11.87 0.71
C ILE A 286 29.07 -11.04 1.92
N TRP A 287 28.65 -11.39 3.14
CA TRP A 287 29.05 -10.67 4.36
C TRP A 287 30.57 -10.71 4.55
N ARG A 288 31.23 -11.87 4.37
CA ARG A 288 32.69 -11.97 4.41
C ARG A 288 33.36 -11.07 3.36
N LYS A 289 32.84 -11.05 2.12
CA LYS A 289 33.38 -10.24 1.01
C LYS A 289 33.17 -8.73 1.20
N THR A 290 32.02 -8.30 1.71
CA THR A 290 31.78 -6.90 2.09
C THR A 290 32.67 -6.50 3.27
N LYS A 291 32.84 -7.38 4.27
CA LYS A 291 33.76 -7.14 5.39
C LYS A 291 35.21 -7.02 4.93
N SER A 292 35.69 -7.87 4.02
CA SER A 292 37.06 -7.76 3.50
C SER A 292 37.29 -6.49 2.67
N VAL A 293 36.28 -6.02 1.92
CA VAL A 293 36.33 -4.74 1.20
C VAL A 293 36.28 -3.54 2.16
N MET A 294 35.61 -3.65 3.31
CA MET A 294 35.68 -2.63 4.37
C MET A 294 36.99 -2.66 5.17
N ASN A 295 37.73 -3.77 5.13
CA ASN A 295 39.00 -3.96 5.85
C ASN A 295 40.25 -3.88 4.96
N SER A 296 40.12 -3.56 3.66
CA SER A 296 41.25 -3.41 2.73
C SER A 296 41.98 -2.08 2.95
N GLY A 297 42.65 -1.97 4.11
CA GLY A 297 43.35 -0.79 4.62
C GLY A 297 44.45 -1.19 5.61
N GLY A 298 45.26 -2.16 5.21
CA GLY A 298 46.44 -2.66 5.93
C GLY A 298 47.32 -3.45 4.95
N GLU A 299 48.63 -3.30 5.06
CA GLU A 299 49.63 -3.83 4.12
C GLU A 299 50.06 -5.27 4.48
N ASP A 300 50.75 -5.95 3.57
CA ASP A 300 51.17 -7.34 3.72
C ASP A 300 52.26 -7.52 4.79
N GLU A 301 51.94 -8.19 5.91
CA GLU A 301 52.93 -8.81 6.80
C GLU A 301 52.34 -10.07 7.48
N ASP A 302 53.02 -11.20 7.33
CA ASP A 302 52.77 -12.56 7.86
C ASP A 302 51.33 -13.13 7.91
N THR A 303 51.15 -14.33 7.30
CA THR A 303 49.87 -15.06 7.26
C THR A 303 49.47 -15.65 8.62
N VAL A 304 48.97 -14.82 9.52
CA VAL A 304 48.35 -15.27 10.78
C VAL A 304 47.18 -16.19 10.47
N LYS A 305 47.24 -17.45 10.92
CA LYS A 305 46.17 -18.44 10.78
C LYS A 305 44.94 -17.97 11.58
N THR A 306 43.96 -17.34 10.92
CA THR A 306 42.79 -16.70 11.56
C THR A 306 41.55 -17.60 11.66
N GLY A 307 41.69 -18.90 11.40
CA GLY A 307 40.59 -19.87 11.53
C GLY A 307 40.18 -20.10 12.99
N GLU A 308 38.92 -20.48 13.18
CA GLU A 308 38.28 -20.75 14.48
C GLU A 308 39.07 -21.74 15.37
N PHE A 309 39.79 -22.68 14.74
CA PHE A 309 40.59 -23.71 15.40
C PHE A 309 42.09 -23.59 15.10
N SER A 310 42.59 -22.38 14.86
CA SER A 310 44.02 -22.13 14.60
C SER A 310 44.95 -22.48 15.77
N PHE A 311 44.42 -22.45 17.00
CA PHE A 311 45.14 -22.78 18.23
C PHE A 311 45.47 -24.27 18.41
N LEU A 312 44.87 -25.17 17.61
CA LEU A 312 45.09 -26.61 17.74
C LEU A 312 46.47 -27.02 17.18
N PRO A 313 47.27 -27.82 17.91
CA PRO A 313 48.51 -28.40 17.40
C PRO A 313 48.31 -29.13 16.07
N GLU A 314 49.31 -29.10 15.19
CA GLU A 314 49.19 -29.64 13.83
C GLU A 314 49.00 -31.17 13.78
N ARG A 315 49.29 -31.87 14.89
CA ARG A 315 49.02 -33.31 15.09
C ARG A 315 47.52 -33.65 15.28
N THR A 316 46.69 -32.65 15.60
CA THR A 316 45.26 -32.82 15.92
C THR A 316 44.39 -32.41 14.71
N CYS A 317 43.39 -33.22 14.36
CA CYS A 317 42.44 -32.89 13.30
C CYS A 317 41.38 -31.91 13.81
N ALA A 318 41.35 -30.70 13.27
CA ALA A 318 40.37 -29.69 13.71
C ALA A 318 38.92 -30.08 13.38
N ILE A 319 38.68 -30.94 12.38
CA ILE A 319 37.34 -31.49 12.09
C ILE A 319 36.94 -32.50 13.17
N CYS A 320 37.80 -33.47 13.51
CA CYS A 320 37.52 -34.42 14.59
C CYS A 320 37.32 -33.71 15.94
N TYR A 321 38.11 -32.66 16.20
CA TYR A 321 37.97 -31.84 17.40
C TYR A 321 36.65 -31.05 17.41
N GLN A 322 36.22 -30.48 16.27
CA GLN A 322 34.93 -29.82 16.13
C GLN A 322 33.77 -30.82 16.33
N ASP A 323 33.81 -31.97 15.68
CA ASP A 323 32.74 -32.97 15.73
C ASP A 323 32.63 -33.65 17.11
N GLN A 324 33.72 -33.75 17.90
CA GLN A 324 33.67 -34.19 19.30
C GLN A 324 33.21 -33.12 20.30
N ASN A 325 33.37 -31.83 19.99
CA ASN A 325 32.94 -30.72 20.84
C ASN A 325 31.68 -30.01 20.31
N ALA A 326 31.01 -30.57 19.30
CA ALA A 326 29.76 -30.07 18.78
C ALA A 326 28.65 -30.24 19.83
N PRO A 327 27.84 -29.20 20.13
CA PRO A 327 26.79 -29.30 21.14
C PRO A 327 25.62 -30.15 20.62
N THR A 328 25.66 -31.46 20.87
CA THR A 328 24.52 -32.36 20.66
C THR A 328 23.36 -31.93 21.54
N SER A 329 22.17 -31.78 20.96
CA SER A 329 20.98 -31.23 21.63
C SER A 329 20.28 -32.24 22.55
N THR A 330 21.06 -33.09 23.23
CA THR A 330 20.63 -34.24 24.04
C THR A 330 21.41 -34.24 25.35
N GLU A 331 20.79 -33.70 26.40
CA GLU A 331 21.39 -33.55 27.74
C GLU A 331 21.81 -34.89 28.40
N ALA A 332 21.33 -36.02 27.88
CA ALA A 332 21.76 -37.37 28.29
C ALA A 332 23.17 -37.76 27.79
N GLU A 333 23.63 -37.24 26.65
CA GLU A 333 24.94 -37.58 26.06
C GLU A 333 26.05 -36.61 26.48
N ALA A 334 25.68 -35.41 26.94
CA ALA A 334 26.61 -34.42 27.50
C ALA A 334 27.38 -34.90 28.74
N LEU A 335 26.92 -35.97 29.42
CA LEU A 335 27.62 -36.63 30.53
C LEU A 335 28.58 -37.76 30.07
N ALA A 336 28.47 -38.21 28.82
CA ALA A 336 29.35 -39.21 28.21
C ALA A 336 30.42 -38.58 27.30
N ALA A 337 30.16 -37.37 26.79
CA ALA A 337 31.14 -36.55 26.09
C ALA A 337 32.26 -36.08 27.04
N SER A 338 33.30 -36.90 27.19
CA SER A 338 34.53 -36.49 27.88
C SER A 338 35.13 -35.27 27.18
N SER A 339 35.16 -34.12 27.86
CA SER A 339 35.62 -32.83 27.31
C SER A 339 36.90 -33.02 26.49
N GLY A 340 36.87 -32.63 25.21
CA GLY A 340 37.93 -32.97 24.26
C GLY A 340 39.26 -32.33 24.62
N VAL A 341 40.11 -33.03 25.38
CA VAL A 341 41.44 -32.53 25.75
C VAL A 341 42.30 -32.49 24.49
N VAL A 342 42.87 -31.32 24.20
CA VAL A 342 43.80 -31.11 23.07
C VAL A 342 44.96 -32.10 23.16
N GLY A 343 45.09 -32.97 22.16
CA GLY A 343 46.06 -34.07 22.13
C GLY A 343 45.54 -35.44 22.56
N SER A 344 44.23 -35.59 22.80
CA SER A 344 43.60 -36.91 23.01
C SER A 344 43.65 -37.76 21.74
N ALA A 345 44.05 -39.03 21.86
CA ALA A 345 44.29 -39.96 20.75
C ALA A 345 43.11 -40.20 19.79
N GLN A 346 41.89 -39.80 20.18
CA GLN A 346 40.69 -39.86 19.34
C GLN A 346 40.56 -38.67 18.36
N THR A 347 41.32 -37.60 18.59
CA THR A 347 41.33 -36.37 17.76
C THR A 347 42.61 -36.20 16.94
N ASP A 348 43.58 -37.10 17.09
CA ASP A 348 44.83 -37.07 16.33
C ASP A 348 44.61 -37.41 14.85
N ILE A 349 45.45 -36.84 13.97
CA ILE A 349 45.30 -37.02 12.53
C ILE A 349 45.60 -38.47 12.13
N THR A 350 44.60 -39.12 11.53
CA THR A 350 44.69 -40.45 10.93
C THR A 350 44.64 -40.35 9.41
N ASN A 351 45.67 -40.88 8.74
CA ASN A 351 45.91 -40.73 7.30
C ASN A 351 45.96 -39.23 6.86
N PRO A 352 47.09 -38.54 7.05
CA PRO A 352 47.19 -37.09 6.87
C PRO A 352 47.09 -36.66 5.39
N TYR A 353 46.18 -35.71 5.13
CA TYR A 353 46.03 -35.03 3.83
C TYR A 353 46.12 -33.52 4.04
N GLU A 354 46.75 -32.82 3.10
CA GLU A 354 46.82 -31.36 3.11
C GLU A 354 45.81 -30.71 2.15
N THR A 355 45.30 -29.56 2.55
CA THR A 355 44.32 -28.76 1.81
C THR A 355 44.98 -27.83 0.80
N ILE A 356 44.46 -27.77 -0.43
CA ILE A 356 44.92 -26.85 -1.47
C ILE A 356 43.97 -25.63 -1.52
N PRO A 357 44.47 -24.38 -1.42
CA PRO A 357 45.89 -23.97 -1.44
C PRO A 357 46.58 -23.92 -0.06
N CYS A 358 45.84 -23.94 1.06
CA CYS A 358 46.30 -23.40 2.33
C CYS A 358 47.19 -24.31 3.23
N GLY A 359 47.63 -25.47 2.73
CA GLY A 359 48.62 -26.36 3.37
C GLY A 359 48.22 -26.98 4.72
N CYS A 360 46.99 -26.77 5.17
CA CYS A 360 46.52 -27.25 6.48
C CYS A 360 46.21 -28.75 6.47
N ILE A 361 46.65 -29.46 7.50
CA ILE A 361 46.60 -30.94 7.57
C ILE A 361 45.35 -31.40 8.33
N TYR A 362 44.68 -32.43 7.79
CA TYR A 362 43.48 -33.08 8.33
C TYR A 362 43.52 -34.60 8.11
N CYS A 363 42.63 -35.36 8.75
CA CYS A 363 42.39 -36.77 8.40
C CYS A 363 41.76 -36.88 7.01
N PHE A 364 42.21 -37.82 6.19
CA PHE A 364 41.67 -38.11 4.85
C PHE A 364 40.14 -38.15 4.82
N VAL A 365 39.52 -39.00 5.65
CA VAL A 365 38.06 -39.22 5.65
C VAL A 365 37.30 -37.94 6.03
N CYS A 366 37.83 -37.18 6.99
CA CYS A 366 37.23 -35.92 7.43
C CYS A 366 37.32 -34.83 6.37
N LEU A 367 38.43 -34.74 5.64
CA LEU A 367 38.60 -33.74 4.59
C LEU A 367 37.83 -34.10 3.33
N ALA A 368 37.90 -35.34 2.87
CA ALA A 368 37.17 -35.84 1.70
C ALA A 368 35.66 -35.67 1.88
N SER A 369 35.08 -36.13 3.00
CA SER A 369 33.64 -36.00 3.26
C SER A 369 33.15 -34.55 3.35
N ARG A 370 33.98 -33.59 3.81
CA ARG A 370 33.64 -32.16 3.80
C ARG A 370 33.72 -31.52 2.41
N LEU A 371 34.60 -32.01 1.54
CA LEU A 371 34.70 -31.56 0.14
C LEU A 371 33.59 -32.16 -0.73
N GLU A 372 33.30 -33.45 -0.58
CA GLU A 372 32.21 -34.16 -1.26
C GLU A 372 30.84 -33.56 -0.91
N ALA A 373 30.60 -33.25 0.37
CA ALA A 373 29.35 -32.65 0.85
C ALA A 373 29.11 -31.19 0.40
N GLU A 374 30.03 -30.60 -0.37
CA GLU A 374 29.94 -29.21 -0.85
C GLU A 374 29.96 -29.06 -2.37
N GLU A 375 29.82 -30.17 -3.12
CA GLU A 375 29.48 -30.21 -4.56
C GLU A 375 30.33 -29.28 -5.46
N GLY A 376 31.59 -29.05 -5.08
CA GLY A 376 32.54 -28.18 -5.82
C GLY A 376 32.50 -26.68 -5.48
N GLU A 377 31.64 -26.23 -4.55
CA GLU A 377 31.62 -24.81 -4.14
C GLU A 377 32.83 -24.39 -3.29
N GLY A 378 33.45 -25.33 -2.56
CA GLY A 378 34.67 -25.14 -1.77
C GLY A 378 34.47 -24.89 -0.28
N TRP A 379 35.23 -25.61 0.54
CA TRP A 379 35.09 -25.68 2.01
C TRP A 379 36.00 -24.70 2.74
N THR A 380 35.46 -23.96 3.71
CA THR A 380 36.25 -23.01 4.53
C THR A 380 37.11 -23.76 5.56
N CYS A 381 38.42 -23.69 5.41
CA CYS A 381 39.40 -24.32 6.28
C CYS A 381 39.30 -23.82 7.73
N LEU A 382 38.95 -24.73 8.66
CA LEU A 382 38.82 -24.43 10.09
C LEU A 382 40.10 -23.88 10.76
N ARG A 383 41.28 -24.08 10.14
CA ARG A 383 42.58 -23.64 10.68
C ARG A 383 43.00 -22.24 10.23
N CYS A 384 42.74 -21.83 8.98
CA CYS A 384 43.17 -20.53 8.45
C CYS A 384 42.03 -19.64 7.91
N GLY A 385 40.82 -20.16 7.70
CA GLY A 385 39.67 -19.45 7.14
C GLY A 385 39.56 -19.44 5.60
N GLU A 386 40.57 -19.95 4.90
CA GLU A 386 40.65 -19.94 3.43
C GLU A 386 39.77 -21.03 2.77
N GLU A 387 39.34 -20.81 1.52
CA GLU A 387 38.41 -21.71 0.80
C GLU A 387 39.18 -22.79 0.02
N VAL A 388 39.04 -24.03 0.48
CA VAL A 388 39.70 -25.24 -0.03
C VAL A 388 38.80 -25.93 -1.06
N LYS A 389 39.35 -26.29 -2.22
CA LYS A 389 38.61 -27.01 -3.27
C LYS A 389 39.13 -28.41 -3.54
N GLU A 390 40.40 -28.63 -3.25
CA GLU A 390 41.10 -29.89 -3.52
C GLU A 390 41.95 -30.28 -2.31
N CYS A 391 42.25 -31.56 -2.18
CA CYS A 391 43.18 -32.09 -1.20
C CYS A 391 44.09 -33.14 -1.83
N LYS A 392 45.29 -33.28 -1.31
CA LYS A 392 46.25 -34.31 -1.71
C LYS A 392 46.84 -35.01 -0.47
N PRO A 393 47.44 -36.20 -0.61
CA PRO A 393 48.20 -36.82 0.48
C PRO A 393 49.27 -35.85 1.01
N TRP A 394 49.49 -35.84 2.33
CA TRP A 394 50.58 -35.10 2.93
C TRP A 394 51.86 -35.94 2.89
N ASN A 395 52.84 -35.53 2.08
CA ASN A 395 54.09 -36.29 1.87
C ASN A 395 55.11 -36.11 3.02
N GLY A 396 54.87 -35.17 3.94
CA GLY A 396 55.77 -34.86 5.07
C GLY A 396 57.08 -34.20 4.64
N ASP A 397 58.04 -34.10 5.58
CA ASP A 397 59.37 -33.53 5.34
C ASP A 397 60.31 -34.49 4.56
N VAL A 398 59.77 -35.19 3.56
CA VAL A 398 60.58 -35.90 2.56
C VAL A 398 60.91 -34.90 1.46
N ILE A 399 62.17 -34.48 1.41
CA ILE A 399 62.67 -33.58 0.36
C ILE A 399 62.62 -34.32 -0.98
N GLU A 400 61.58 -34.09 -1.78
CA GLU A 400 61.50 -34.58 -3.15
C GLU A 400 62.59 -33.91 -3.99
N GLU A 401 63.56 -34.71 -4.47
CA GLU A 401 64.58 -34.21 -5.39
C GLU A 401 63.92 -33.76 -6.71
N ASN A 402 63.82 -32.45 -6.85
CA ASN A 402 63.03 -31.79 -7.88
C ASN A 402 63.65 -32.03 -9.27
N SER A 403 63.21 -33.11 -9.93
CA SER A 403 63.80 -33.64 -11.17
C SER A 403 63.53 -32.73 -12.38
N LYS A 404 64.35 -31.68 -12.50
CA LYS A 404 64.35 -30.79 -13.66
C LYS A 404 64.57 -31.62 -14.94
N PRO A 405 63.71 -31.49 -15.96
CA PRO A 405 63.86 -32.24 -17.21
C PRO A 405 65.16 -31.82 -17.91
N SER A 406 66.13 -32.74 -17.98
CA SER A 406 67.44 -32.47 -18.59
C SER A 406 67.31 -32.40 -20.11
N THR A 407 67.94 -31.39 -20.70
CA THR A 407 67.84 -31.10 -22.12
C THR A 407 68.84 -31.90 -22.95
N SER A 408 68.36 -32.40 -24.10
CA SER A 408 69.17 -32.75 -25.29
C SER A 408 70.29 -33.80 -25.13
N THR A 409 70.01 -35.02 -25.62
CA THR A 409 71.01 -35.80 -26.35
C THR A 409 70.45 -36.22 -27.71
N LYS A 410 71.09 -35.82 -28.82
CA LYS A 410 70.76 -36.28 -30.17
C LYS A 410 71.51 -37.55 -30.51
N THR A 411 70.80 -38.53 -31.08
CA THR A 411 71.37 -39.57 -31.96
C THR A 411 70.37 -39.83 -33.10
N VAL A 412 70.87 -40.22 -34.28
CA VAL A 412 70.12 -40.13 -35.55
C VAL A 412 69.82 -41.52 -36.12
N GLY A 413 68.59 -41.74 -36.56
CA GLY A 413 68.16 -42.93 -37.30
C GLY A 413 66.85 -42.63 -38.05
N PHE A 414 66.78 -42.99 -39.32
CA PHE A 414 65.68 -42.60 -40.22
C PHE A 414 64.80 -43.81 -40.58
N LYS A 415 63.47 -43.62 -40.53
CA LYS A 415 62.42 -44.12 -41.45
C LYS A 415 62.40 -45.62 -41.88
N GLU A 416 61.25 -46.29 -42.02
CA GLU A 416 59.87 -45.81 -42.26
C GLU A 416 58.80 -46.35 -41.27
N GLU A 417 57.56 -45.88 -41.45
CA GLU A 417 56.32 -46.07 -40.64
C GLU A 417 55.20 -46.64 -41.55
N PRO A 418 53.93 -46.88 -41.10
CA PRO A 418 53.33 -46.92 -39.76
C PRO A 418 52.71 -48.34 -39.53
N LYS A 419 51.52 -48.65 -38.97
CA LYS A 419 50.38 -47.98 -38.29
C LYS A 419 49.71 -49.06 -37.40
N LYS A 420 49.65 -48.96 -36.07
CA LYS A 420 48.67 -48.24 -35.22
C LYS A 420 47.20 -48.65 -35.42
N MET A 421 46.59 -49.15 -34.34
CA MET A 421 45.16 -49.38 -34.15
C MET A 421 44.73 -48.75 -32.82
N SER A 422 43.82 -47.78 -32.86
CA SER A 422 43.13 -47.26 -31.67
C SER A 422 41.86 -46.49 -32.09
N THR A 423 40.70 -47.00 -31.67
CA THR A 423 39.37 -46.36 -31.59
C THR A 423 39.51 -44.86 -31.21
N ILE A 424 39.12 -43.90 -32.06
CA ILE A 424 37.76 -43.44 -32.45
C ILE A 424 37.02 -42.73 -31.31
N GLU A 425 36.91 -41.40 -31.45
CA GLU A 425 35.86 -40.56 -30.86
C GLU A 425 34.80 -40.19 -31.93
N PRO A 426 33.59 -39.73 -31.55
CA PRO A 426 32.47 -39.56 -32.48
C PRO A 426 32.30 -38.14 -33.04
N ARG A 427 31.65 -38.03 -34.21
CA ARG A 427 30.86 -36.85 -34.63
C ARG A 427 29.68 -37.28 -35.53
N ALA A 428 28.74 -36.37 -35.78
CA ALA A 428 27.38 -36.59 -36.27
C ALA A 428 27.16 -36.22 -37.76
N GLU A 429 25.88 -36.03 -38.12
CA GLU A 429 25.33 -35.38 -39.34
C GLU A 429 25.04 -36.32 -40.55
N GLU A 430 23.73 -36.49 -40.86
CA GLU A 430 22.96 -36.43 -42.15
C GLU A 430 23.53 -37.08 -43.45
N GLU A 431 22.78 -37.47 -44.51
CA GLU A 431 21.39 -37.19 -44.97
C GLU A 431 20.86 -38.26 -45.97
N SER A 432 19.58 -38.14 -46.40
CA SER A 432 18.89 -38.83 -47.53
C SER A 432 18.53 -40.33 -47.36
N SER A 433 17.38 -40.86 -47.82
CA SER A 433 16.22 -40.40 -48.64
C SER A 433 14.93 -41.17 -48.19
N ASP A 434 13.71 -41.14 -48.77
CA ASP A 434 13.14 -40.70 -50.08
C ASP A 434 11.61 -40.38 -49.94
N VAL A 435 10.89 -40.05 -51.03
CA VAL A 435 9.51 -39.48 -51.04
C VAL A 435 8.51 -40.29 -51.90
N PRO A 436 7.42 -40.84 -51.32
CA PRO A 436 6.08 -40.20 -51.39
C PRO A 436 5.22 -40.41 -50.10
N ASN A 437 3.96 -39.97 -49.94
CA ASN A 437 2.93 -39.43 -50.85
C ASN A 437 2.09 -38.29 -50.19
N SER A 438 1.26 -37.58 -50.97
CA SER A 438 0.48 -36.36 -50.65
C SER A 438 -1.04 -36.65 -50.40
N PRO A 439 -2.01 -35.69 -50.27
CA PRO A 439 -1.97 -34.20 -50.33
C PRO A 439 -2.68 -33.43 -49.16
N ARG A 440 -2.14 -32.30 -48.66
CA ARG A 440 -2.39 -30.84 -48.97
C ARG A 440 -3.69 -30.15 -48.50
N GLY A 441 -3.52 -28.90 -48.02
CA GLY A 441 -4.54 -27.85 -47.90
C GLY A 441 -3.92 -26.54 -47.36
N ASP A 442 -3.92 -25.46 -48.15
CA ASP A 442 -3.27 -24.16 -47.85
C ASP A 442 -4.25 -23.20 -47.06
N VAL A 443 -3.93 -21.98 -46.57
CA VAL A 443 -3.51 -20.75 -47.29
C VAL A 443 -3.03 -19.61 -46.33
N SER A 444 -1.85 -19.02 -46.64
CA SER A 444 -1.27 -17.67 -46.35
C SER A 444 -1.52 -16.82 -45.07
N SER A 445 -0.42 -16.22 -44.57
CA SER A 445 -0.36 -14.92 -43.83
C SER A 445 0.05 -13.75 -44.78
N PRO A 446 0.14 -12.46 -44.37
CA PRO A 446 1.38 -11.97 -43.70
C PRO A 446 1.29 -10.72 -42.75
N SER A 447 2.32 -10.62 -41.88
CA SER A 447 3.01 -9.44 -41.29
C SER A 447 2.36 -8.04 -41.08
N ASN A 448 2.59 -7.46 -39.89
CA ASN A 448 3.46 -6.28 -39.70
C ASN A 448 3.82 -6.03 -38.21
N ALA A 449 4.77 -5.11 -37.93
CA ALA A 449 5.39 -4.85 -36.61
C ALA A 449 5.54 -3.33 -36.31
N SER A 450 6.38 -2.94 -35.33
CA SER A 450 6.67 -1.56 -34.80
C SER A 450 5.58 -0.99 -33.85
N GLU A 451 5.86 -0.18 -32.82
CA GLU A 451 7.13 0.23 -32.16
C GLU A 451 6.91 0.62 -30.66
N LEU A 452 7.90 1.24 -29.99
CA LEU A 452 7.93 1.59 -28.54
C LEU A 452 8.14 3.10 -28.31
N GLY A 453 7.92 3.58 -27.08
CA GLY A 453 8.21 4.96 -26.61
C GLY A 453 6.98 5.90 -26.58
N ASP A 454 6.85 6.89 -25.70
CA ASP A 454 7.78 7.44 -24.69
C ASP A 454 7.04 7.94 -23.42
N GLU A 455 7.79 8.43 -22.42
CA GLU A 455 7.31 8.97 -21.14
C GLU A 455 7.16 10.52 -21.19
N GLU A 456 6.18 11.11 -20.48
CA GLU A 456 6.07 12.56 -20.29
C GLU A 456 6.36 12.96 -18.82
N ALA A 457 7.14 14.03 -18.65
CA ALA A 457 7.59 14.53 -17.35
C ALA A 457 6.66 15.62 -16.78
N PHE A 458 6.79 15.87 -15.47
CA PHE A 458 6.10 16.94 -14.74
C PHE A 458 7.08 18.09 -14.49
N ASP A 459 6.70 19.32 -14.89
CA ASP A 459 7.36 20.57 -14.46
C ASP A 459 6.43 21.35 -13.53
N GLU A 460 7.01 21.98 -12.50
CA GLU A 460 6.32 22.89 -11.59
C GLU A 460 6.50 24.35 -12.07
N GLU A 461 5.41 25.10 -12.29
CA GLU A 461 5.47 26.55 -12.49
C GLU A 461 5.01 27.30 -11.22
N ALA A 462 5.75 28.35 -10.86
CA ALA A 462 5.59 29.08 -9.61
C ALA A 462 4.57 30.23 -9.72
N GLU A 463 3.93 30.57 -8.59
CA GLU A 463 3.04 31.72 -8.49
C GLU A 463 3.82 33.05 -8.56
N GLY A 464 3.36 33.98 -9.40
CA GLY A 464 3.87 35.34 -9.49
C GLY A 464 2.75 36.36 -9.28
N GLU A 465 2.89 37.22 -8.26
CA GLU A 465 1.98 38.33 -8.02
C GLU A 465 2.07 39.38 -9.14
N ILE A 466 0.94 39.98 -9.52
CA ILE A 466 0.89 41.18 -10.35
C ILE A 466 0.00 42.21 -9.65
N GLU A 467 0.63 43.29 -9.24
CA GLU A 467 0.04 44.50 -8.65
C GLU A 467 -0.71 45.30 -9.73
N TYR A 468 -1.78 46.01 -9.34
CA TYR A 468 -2.59 46.84 -10.24
C TYR A 468 -2.70 48.27 -9.72
N ASP A 469 -2.13 49.22 -10.46
CA ASP A 469 -2.43 50.65 -10.39
C ASP A 469 -3.57 51.01 -11.36
N ASP A 470 -4.69 51.53 -10.85
CA ASP A 470 -5.59 52.57 -11.42
C ASP A 470 -6.77 52.89 -10.48
#